data_AF-A0A7Y5QFK9-F1
#
_entry.id   AF-A0A7Y5QFK9-F1
#
_cell.length_a   1.000
_cell.length_b   1.000
_cell.length_c   1.000
_cell.angle_alpha   90.00
_cell.angle_beta   90.00
_cell.angle_gamma   90.00
#
_symmetry.space_group_name_H-M   'P 1'
#
loop_
_entity.id
_entity.type
_entity.pdbx_description
1 polymer ?
#
loop_
_entity_poly.entity_id
_entity_poly.type
_entity_poly.pdbx_seq_one_letter_code
_entity_poly.pdbx_strand_id
1 'polypeptide(L)'
;MTSALNSFGAIFAFAIDLEAKLRDYYQSAGSAESAGACEKRRVNLERVRRENVTEIKLEPIEGLDEADYVLNLVDMTETGWRANHSAAARFYEAAAPKINVREAQRALERCAKQHLALTV
;
A
#
# COMPACT_ATOMS: atom_id res chain seq x y z
N MET A 1 11.75 9.80 -12.02
CA MET A 1 10.46 10.36 -12.48
C MET A 1 9.45 9.96 -11.44
N THR A 2 8.95 10.90 -10.65
CA THR A 2 7.82 10.71 -9.75
C THR A 2 6.56 10.53 -10.59
N SER A 3 5.86 9.42 -10.39
CA SER A 3 4.62 9.09 -11.09
C SER A 3 3.42 9.56 -10.28
N ALA A 4 2.58 10.40 -10.88
CA ALA A 4 1.35 10.87 -10.24
C ALA A 4 0.39 9.70 -9.99
N LEU A 5 -0.15 9.61 -8.77
CA LEU A 5 -1.14 8.60 -8.38
C LEU A 5 -2.56 9.06 -8.76
N ASN A 6 -2.76 9.29 -10.05
CA ASN A 6 -3.90 10.03 -10.60
C ASN A 6 -5.05 9.16 -11.12
N SER A 7 -4.96 7.84 -10.97
CA SER A 7 -5.98 6.90 -11.43
C SER A 7 -6.04 5.69 -10.52
N PHE A 8 -7.18 4.99 -10.53
CA PHE A 8 -7.33 3.72 -9.83
C PHE A 8 -6.22 2.72 -10.16
N GLY A 9 -5.89 2.60 -11.46
CA GLY A 9 -4.85 1.70 -11.94
C GLY A 9 -3.47 2.04 -11.38
N ALA A 10 -3.12 3.34 -11.34
CA ALA A 10 -1.86 3.82 -10.78
C ALA A 10 -1.79 3.60 -9.27
N ILE A 11 -2.85 3.92 -8.53
CA ILE A 11 -2.91 3.72 -7.07
C ILE A 11 -2.73 2.24 -6.71
N PHE A 12 -3.46 1.35 -7.38
CA PHE A 12 -3.34 -0.08 -7.08
C PHE A 12 -2.00 -0.66 -7.54
N ALA A 13 -1.44 -0.20 -8.67
CA ALA A 13 -0.11 -0.60 -9.07
C ALA A 13 0.94 -0.21 -8.02
N PHE A 14 0.87 1.03 -7.52
CA PHE A 14 1.74 1.49 -6.45
C PHE A 14 1.53 0.72 -5.15
N ALA A 15 0.28 0.46 -4.74
CA ALA A 15 -0.03 -0.33 -3.55
C ALA A 15 0.56 -1.75 -3.61
N ILE A 16 0.44 -2.42 -4.76
CA ILE A 16 0.97 -3.77 -4.99
C ILE A 16 2.50 -3.76 -4.94
N ASP A 17 3.15 -2.77 -5.56
CA ASP A 17 4.60 -2.60 -5.54
C ASP A 17 5.13 -2.26 -4.14
N LEU A 18 4.40 -1.42 -3.40
CA LEU A 18 4.71 -1.06 -2.02
C LEU A 18 4.70 -2.30 -1.10
N GLU A 19 3.69 -3.16 -1.19
CA GLU A 19 3.66 -4.43 -0.43
C GLU A 19 4.76 -5.40 -0.86
N ALA A 20 5.10 -5.44 -2.16
CA ALA A 20 6.20 -6.29 -2.64
C ALA A 20 7.54 -5.85 -2.04
N LYS A 21 7.83 -4.54 -2.04
CA LYS A 21 9.02 -3.96 -1.43
C LYS A 21 9.10 -4.23 0.07
N LEU A 22 7.98 -4.07 0.79
CA LEU A 22 7.91 -4.41 2.22
C LEU A 22 8.13 -5.90 2.47
N ARG A 23 7.55 -6.76 1.62
CA ARG A 23 7.75 -8.21 1.72
C ARG A 23 9.22 -8.57 1.57
N ASP A 24 9.89 -8.05 0.55
CA ASP A 24 11.31 -8.29 0.30
C ASP A 24 12.16 -7.78 1.47
N TYR A 25 11.87 -6.57 1.94
CA TYR A 25 12.52 -5.96 3.10
C TYR A 25 12.40 -6.83 4.37
N TYR A 26 11.19 -7.25 4.74
CA TYR A 26 11.00 -8.08 5.93
C TYR A 26 11.57 -9.49 5.77
N GLN A 27 11.59 -10.02 4.55
CA GLN A 27 12.25 -11.28 4.24
C GLN A 27 13.77 -11.16 4.46
N SER A 28 14.39 -10.08 3.99
CA SER A 28 15.80 -9.79 4.23
C SER A 28 16.12 -9.55 5.71
N ALA A 29 15.19 -8.98 6.47
CA ALA A 29 15.31 -8.79 7.91
C ALA A 29 15.05 -10.07 8.74
N GLY A 30 14.77 -11.21 8.09
CA GLY A 30 14.51 -12.50 8.75
C GLY A 30 13.12 -12.64 9.36
N SER A 31 12.20 -11.71 9.10
CA SER A 31 10.83 -11.72 9.61
C SER A 31 9.87 -12.39 8.62
N ALA A 32 9.84 -13.72 8.61
CA ALA A 32 8.97 -14.49 7.73
C ALA A 32 7.47 -14.21 7.94
N GLU A 33 7.06 -13.92 9.18
CA GLU A 33 5.68 -13.55 9.50
C GLU A 33 5.28 -12.23 8.84
N SER A 34 6.10 -11.18 9.01
CA SER A 34 5.83 -9.85 8.43
C SER A 34 5.89 -9.89 6.91
N ALA A 35 6.84 -10.62 6.35
CA ALA A 35 6.93 -10.85 4.91
C ALA A 35 5.68 -11.56 4.37
N GLY A 36 5.22 -12.61 5.05
CA GLY A 36 4.00 -13.33 4.70
C GLY A 36 2.73 -12.48 4.82
N ALA A 37 2.67 -11.56 5.79
CA ALA A 37 1.56 -10.62 5.92
C ALA A 37 1.51 -9.62 4.75
N CYS A 38 2.66 -9.11 4.32
CA CYS A 38 2.76 -8.22 3.14
C CYS A 38 2.36 -8.97 1.86
N GLU A 39 2.80 -10.21 1.68
CA GLU A 39 2.40 -11.03 0.52
C GLU A 39 0.88 -11.26 0.46
N LYS A 40 0.25 -11.55 1.61
CA LYS A 40 -1.21 -11.70 1.68
C LYS A 40 -1.95 -10.42 1.26
N ARG A 41 -1.46 -9.25 1.69
CA ARG A 41 -2.01 -7.96 1.26
C ARG A 41 -1.82 -7.76 -0.24
N ARG A 42 -0.61 -7.99 -0.76
CA ARG A 42 -0.26 -7.88 -2.18
C ARG A 42 -1.22 -8.69 -3.07
N VAL A 43 -1.37 -9.98 -2.79
CA VAL A 43 -2.26 -10.88 -3.55
C VAL A 43 -3.72 -10.44 -3.47
N ASN A 44 -4.18 -10.00 -2.29
CA ASN A 44 -5.54 -9.47 -2.16
C ASN A 44 -5.74 -8.18 -2.99
N LEU A 45 -4.75 -7.28 -3.02
CA LEU A 45 -4.81 -6.05 -3.82
C LEU A 45 -4.82 -6.36 -5.33
N GLU A 46 -4.03 -7.33 -5.79
CA GLU A 46 -4.05 -7.80 -7.18
C GLU A 46 -5.43 -8.33 -7.58
N ARG A 47 -6.02 -9.17 -6.72
CA ARG A 47 -7.37 -9.71 -6.93
C ARG A 47 -8.40 -8.59 -7.03
N VAL A 48 -8.42 -7.69 -6.06
CA VAL A 48 -9.35 -6.55 -6.01
C VAL A 48 -9.19 -5.66 -7.23
N ARG A 49 -7.95 -5.34 -7.63
CA ARG A 49 -7.65 -4.56 -8.84
C ARG A 49 -8.26 -5.20 -10.08
N ARG A 50 -8.06 -6.51 -10.25
CA ARG A 50 -8.57 -7.25 -11.42
C ARG A 50 -10.09 -7.29 -11.46
N GLU A 51 -10.73 -7.48 -10.32
CA GLU A 51 -12.19 -7.61 -10.23
C GLU A 51 -12.90 -6.26 -10.40
N ASN A 52 -12.30 -5.16 -9.93
CA ASN A 52 -12.96 -3.86 -9.84
C ASN A 52 -12.55 -2.85 -10.93
N VAL A 53 -11.58 -3.18 -11.80
CA VAL A 53 -11.08 -2.26 -12.85
C VAL A 53 -12.18 -1.84 -13.84
N THR A 54 -13.20 -2.67 -14.05
CA THR A 54 -14.33 -2.37 -14.95
C THR A 54 -15.43 -1.55 -14.29
N GLU A 55 -15.46 -1.49 -12.95
CA GLU A 55 -16.51 -0.81 -12.18
C GLU A 55 -16.12 0.64 -11.81
N ILE A 56 -14.84 1.00 -11.95
CA ILE A 56 -14.33 2.31 -11.58
C ILE A 56 -14.81 3.40 -12.56
N LYS A 57 -15.25 4.55 -12.01
CA LYS A 57 -15.34 5.77 -12.83
C LYS A 57 -13.95 6.35 -13.00
N LEU A 58 -13.55 6.59 -14.24
CA LEU A 58 -12.23 7.09 -14.64
C LEU A 58 -12.05 8.60 -14.38
N GLU A 59 -12.51 9.07 -13.23
CA GLU A 59 -12.26 10.44 -12.78
C GLU A 59 -10.80 10.55 -12.32
N PRO A 60 -10.07 11.61 -12.74
CA PRO A 60 -8.73 11.85 -12.23
C PRO A 60 -8.73 11.97 -10.71
N ILE A 61 -7.76 11.30 -10.09
CA ILE A 61 -7.53 11.40 -8.65
C ILE A 61 -6.48 12.48 -8.41
N GLU A 62 -6.76 13.38 -7.48
CA GLU A 62 -5.90 14.52 -7.15
C GLU A 62 -5.36 14.45 -5.72
N GLY A 63 -4.18 15.04 -5.51
CA GLY A 63 -3.56 15.20 -4.20
C GLY A 63 -2.83 13.96 -3.67
N LEU A 64 -2.33 13.10 -4.57
CA LEU A 64 -1.49 11.96 -4.21
C LEU A 64 -0.24 11.90 -5.10
N ASP A 65 0.92 11.83 -4.47
CA ASP A 65 2.22 11.62 -5.11
C ASP A 65 2.94 10.43 -4.44
N GLU A 66 3.58 9.58 -5.22
CA GLU A 66 4.34 8.44 -4.69
C GLU A 66 5.55 8.87 -3.83
N ALA A 67 6.12 10.06 -4.07
CA ALA A 67 7.23 10.59 -3.28
C ALA A 67 6.85 10.93 -1.83
N ASP A 68 5.56 11.04 -1.51
CA ASP A 68 5.10 11.29 -0.13
C ASP A 68 5.17 10.02 0.74
N TYR A 69 5.38 8.85 0.13
CA TYR A 69 5.26 7.53 0.75
C TYR A 69 6.52 6.68 0.58
N VAL A 70 7.70 7.32 0.62
CA VAL A 70 8.99 6.65 0.50
C VAL A 70 9.24 5.72 1.69
N LEU A 71 9.63 4.47 1.39
CA LEU A 71 10.01 3.48 2.38
C LEU A 71 11.51 3.60 2.73
N ASN A 72 11.84 3.48 4.01
CA ASN A 72 13.19 3.32 4.51
C ASN A 72 13.59 1.83 4.47
N LEU A 73 14.02 1.35 3.31
CA LEU A 73 14.34 -0.06 3.08
C LEU A 73 15.76 -0.47 3.51
N VAL A 74 16.52 0.44 4.11
CA VAL A 74 17.92 0.19 4.52
C VAL A 74 18.08 0.05 6.03
N ASP A 75 17.19 0.66 6.82
CA ASP A 75 17.23 0.62 8.27
C ASP A 75 16.49 -0.61 8.81
N MET A 76 17.22 -1.69 9.08
CA MET A 76 16.66 -2.95 9.57
C MET A 76 16.30 -2.94 11.07
N THR A 77 16.43 -1.80 11.75
CA THR A 77 16.07 -1.67 13.17
C THR A 77 14.57 -1.54 13.37
N GLU A 78 14.10 -1.71 14.60
CA GLU A 78 12.69 -1.48 14.95
C GLU A 78 12.19 -0.08 14.56
N THR A 79 13.07 0.93 14.58
CA THR A 79 12.73 2.30 14.16
C THR A 79 12.43 2.34 12.66
N GLY A 80 13.26 1.72 11.83
CA GLY A 80 13.02 1.61 10.39
C GLY A 80 11.76 0.81 10.06
N TRP A 81 11.46 -0.25 10.84
CA TRP A 81 10.23 -1.04 10.70
C TRP A 81 8.99 -0.19 10.98
N ARG A 82 8.96 0.52 12.11
CA ARG A 82 7.86 1.42 12.47
C ARG A 82 7.70 2.53 11.43
N ALA A 83 8.80 3.09 10.93
CA ALA A 83 8.77 4.11 9.88
C ALA A 83 8.15 3.58 8.58
N ASN A 84 8.51 2.37 8.15
CA ASN A 84 7.94 1.72 6.96
C ASN A 84 6.45 1.44 7.12
N HIS A 85 6.02 0.95 8.28
CA HIS A 85 4.60 0.76 8.57
C HIS A 85 3.82 2.08 8.64
N SER A 86 4.42 3.14 9.19
CA SER A 86 3.80 4.47 9.23
C SER A 86 3.64 5.06 7.82
N ALA A 87 4.66 4.94 6.97
CA ALA A 87 4.59 5.38 5.57
C ALA A 87 3.50 4.64 4.79
N ALA A 88 3.43 3.31 4.92
CA ALA A 88 2.40 2.49 4.29
C ALA A 88 1.00 2.84 4.80
N ALA A 89 0.82 2.99 6.12
CA ALA A 89 -0.45 3.39 6.70
C ALA A 89 -0.94 4.74 6.15
N ARG A 90 -0.07 5.76 6.14
CA ARG A 90 -0.36 7.08 5.59
C ARG A 90 -0.81 7.02 4.12
N PHE A 91 -0.14 6.21 3.31
CA PHE A 91 -0.53 5.98 1.92
C PHE A 91 -1.96 5.43 1.83
N TYR A 92 -2.24 4.35 2.54
CA TYR A 92 -3.54 3.70 2.47
C TYR A 92 -4.68 4.57 3.02
N GLU A 93 -4.44 5.33 4.09
CA GLU A 93 -5.40 6.30 4.63
C GLU A 93 -5.71 7.43 3.65
N ALA A 94 -4.70 7.93 2.94
CA ALA A 94 -4.87 8.98 1.94
C ALA A 94 -5.52 8.48 0.65
N ALA A 95 -5.18 7.27 0.21
CA ALA A 95 -5.66 6.69 -1.04
C ALA A 95 -7.10 6.14 -0.94
N ALA A 96 -7.46 5.49 0.17
CA ALA A 96 -8.78 4.87 0.35
C ALA A 96 -9.98 5.80 0.05
N PRO A 97 -10.09 7.01 0.62
CA PRO A 97 -11.25 7.89 0.40
C PRO A 97 -11.34 8.42 -1.04
N LYS A 98 -10.29 8.25 -1.86
CA LYS A 98 -10.27 8.65 -3.28
C LYS A 98 -10.82 7.59 -4.22
N ILE A 99 -11.06 6.36 -3.73
CA ILE A 99 -11.56 5.25 -4.53
C ILE A 99 -13.08 5.22 -4.50
N ASN A 100 -13.71 5.33 -5.68
CA ASN A 100 -15.17 5.35 -5.83
C ASN A 100 -15.83 3.96 -5.95
N VAL A 101 -15.05 2.88 -5.83
CA VAL A 101 -15.54 1.50 -5.78
C VAL A 101 -15.41 0.95 -4.37
N ARG A 102 -16.53 0.53 -3.77
CA ARG A 102 -16.61 0.24 -2.33
C ARG A 102 -15.75 -0.94 -1.90
N GLU A 103 -15.67 -2.02 -2.68
CA GLU A 103 -14.81 -3.16 -2.34
C GLU A 103 -13.34 -2.74 -2.34
N ALA A 104 -12.91 -2.02 -3.37
CA ALA A 104 -11.55 -1.53 -3.51
C ALA A 104 -11.17 -0.53 -2.41
N GLN A 105 -12.05 0.42 -2.10
CA GLN A 105 -11.89 1.32 -0.96
C GLN A 105 -11.69 0.53 0.34
N ARG A 106 -12.55 -0.45 0.63
CA ARG A 106 -12.45 -1.27 1.84
C ARG A 106 -11.17 -2.09 1.90
N ALA A 107 -10.64 -2.53 0.76
CA ALA A 107 -9.36 -3.22 0.71
C ALA A 107 -8.21 -2.32 1.18
N LEU A 108 -8.18 -1.07 0.72
CA LEU A 108 -7.19 -0.07 1.16
C LEU A 108 -7.39 0.30 2.64
N GLU A 109 -8.62 0.54 3.10
CA GLU A 109 -8.94 0.80 4.52
C GLU A 109 -8.43 -0.33 5.44
N ARG A 110 -8.56 -1.60 4.99
CA ARG A 110 -8.04 -2.74 5.75
C ARG A 110 -6.52 -2.75 5.80
N CYS A 111 -5.83 -2.42 4.71
CA CYS A 111 -4.36 -2.34 4.69
C CYS A 111 -3.87 -1.24 5.64
N ALA A 112 -4.51 -0.05 5.63
CA ALA A 112 -4.22 1.03 6.58
C ALA A 112 -4.29 0.53 8.03
N LYS A 113 -5.42 -0.09 8.43
CA LYS A 113 -5.62 -0.61 9.79
C LYS A 113 -4.56 -1.64 10.19
N GLN A 114 -4.20 -2.53 9.28
CA GLN A 114 -3.18 -3.56 9.54
C GLN A 114 -1.79 -2.94 9.75
N HIS A 115 -1.43 -1.90 8.99
CA HIS A 115 -0.16 -1.22 9.17
C HIS A 115 -0.12 -0.36 10.43
N LEU A 116 -1.19 0.36 10.75
CA LEU A 116 -1.29 1.14 11.99
C LEU A 116 -1.16 0.27 13.24
N ALA A 117 -1.71 -0.94 13.21
CA ALA A 117 -1.55 -1.90 14.32
C ALA A 117 -0.09 -2.33 14.55
N LEU A 118 0.81 -2.05 13.60
CA LEU A 118 2.24 -2.40 13.65
C LEU A 118 3.13 -1.16 13.89
N THR A 119 2.55 0.03 14.08
CA THR A 119 3.31 1.25 14.42
C THR A 119 3.35 1.55 15.91
N VAL A 120 2.47 0.91 16.69
CA VAL A 120 2.35 1.08 18.15
C VAL A 120 3.51 0.43 18.90
#